data_AF-A0A2E8VJK4-F1
#
_entry.id   AF-A0A2E8VJK4-F1
#
_cell.length_a   1.000
_cell.length_b   1.000
_cell.length_c   1.000
_cell.angle_alpha   90.00
_cell.angle_beta   90.00
_cell.angle_gamma   90.00
#
_symmetry.space_group_name_H-M   'P 1'
#
loop_
_entity.id
_entity.type
_entity.pdbx_description
1 polymer ?
#
loop_
_entity_poly.entity_id
_entity_poly.type
_entity_poly.pdbx_seq_one_letter_code
_entity_poly.pdbx_strand_id
1 'polypeptide(L)'
;MAVHDRDSEEVAGGAGSARERALASIREVKADTEGRMAFLFDGMSLNVEDALFEEMHGMEEQDARASHFNIVRAMRQQGALFRDEFKVLMNVAWVNLLNQEPGRTTLKPADVEVAAMISKLAIKTELRHKMLSEELCRRFSALIGRDVDEHPLSALNLFLAFWFSVDKLTLTDDERRLLLPLFDRFVMDRIGPVLAAANASLDPAE
;
A
#
# COMPACT_ATOMS: atom_id res chain seq x y z
N MET A 1 5.59 66.35 -6.19
CA MET A 1 5.98 65.05 -6.77
C MET A 1 6.10 64.06 -5.62
N ALA A 2 5.03 63.32 -5.34
CA ALA A 2 5.04 62.20 -4.42
C ALA A 2 4.89 60.95 -5.28
N VAL A 3 5.93 60.11 -5.31
CA VAL A 3 5.92 58.84 -6.03
C VAL A 3 5.37 57.78 -5.08
N HIS A 4 4.37 57.06 -5.59
CA HIS A 4 3.72 55.92 -4.97
C HIS A 4 4.75 54.83 -4.62
N ASP A 5 4.77 54.44 -3.35
CA ASP A 5 5.42 53.22 -2.87
C ASP A 5 4.30 52.34 -2.31
N ARG A 6 3.68 51.54 -3.17
CA ARG A 6 2.71 50.49 -2.84
C ARG A 6 2.71 49.47 -3.97
N ASP A 7 3.62 48.52 -3.90
CA ASP A 7 3.53 47.24 -4.60
C ASP A 7 4.55 46.28 -3.97
N SER A 8 4.26 45.80 -2.76
CA SER A 8 5.06 44.75 -2.11
C SER A 8 4.28 44.09 -0.96
N GLU A 9 3.05 43.64 -1.17
CA GLU A 9 2.35 42.88 -0.12
C GLU A 9 1.24 41.96 -0.65
N GLU A 10 1.50 41.15 -1.69
CA GLU A 10 0.50 40.14 -2.10
C GLU A 10 1.10 38.95 -2.86
N VAL A 11 1.98 38.15 -2.24
CA VAL A 11 2.38 36.84 -2.82
C VAL A 11 2.45 35.70 -1.78
N ALA A 12 2.39 35.97 -0.48
CA ALA A 12 2.55 34.93 0.53
C ALA A 12 1.28 34.11 0.85
N GLY A 13 0.08 34.57 0.46
CA GLY A 13 -1.21 33.95 0.84
C GLY A 13 -1.64 32.73 0.01
N GLY A 14 -1.07 32.51 -1.18
CA GLY A 14 -1.52 31.46 -2.11
C GLY A 14 -0.92 30.08 -1.89
N ALA A 15 0.35 30.01 -1.45
CA ALA A 15 1.06 28.74 -1.30
C ALA A 15 0.61 27.94 -0.06
N GLY A 16 0.21 28.64 1.01
CA GLY A 16 -0.34 28.01 2.22
C GLY A 16 -1.66 27.29 1.94
N SER A 17 -2.59 27.94 1.23
CA SER A 17 -3.91 27.36 0.93
C SER A 17 -3.85 26.20 -0.08
N ALA A 18 -2.91 26.23 -1.02
CA ALA A 18 -2.71 25.12 -1.96
C ALA A 18 -2.15 23.88 -1.26
N ARG A 19 -1.14 24.05 -0.40
CA ARG A 19 -0.58 22.94 0.38
C ARG A 19 -1.59 22.36 1.37
N GLU A 20 -2.38 23.21 2.03
CA GLU A 20 -3.43 22.76 2.94
C GLU A 20 -4.52 21.96 2.23
N ARG A 21 -4.95 22.38 1.03
CA ARG A 21 -5.89 21.63 0.20
C ARG A 21 -5.30 20.28 -0.24
N ALA A 22 -4.04 20.26 -0.69
CA ALA A 22 -3.37 19.01 -1.05
C ALA A 22 -3.30 18.03 0.11
N LEU A 23 -2.99 18.51 1.32
CA LEU A 23 -2.98 17.70 2.53
C LEU A 23 -4.38 17.19 2.89
N ALA A 24 -5.43 17.99 2.70
CA ALA A 24 -6.81 17.57 2.92
C ALA A 24 -7.23 16.46 1.95
N SER A 25 -6.96 16.62 0.65
CA SER A 25 -7.24 15.59 -0.37
C SER A 25 -6.50 14.29 -0.10
N ILE A 26 -5.21 14.36 0.30
CA ILE A 26 -4.44 13.14 0.65
C ILE A 26 -5.03 12.44 1.87
N ARG A 27 -5.48 13.19 2.88
CA ARG A 27 -6.14 12.61 4.06
C ARG A 27 -7.45 11.91 3.70
N GLU A 28 -8.23 12.49 2.79
CA GLU A 28 -9.48 11.92 2.30
C GLU A 28 -9.24 10.62 1.52
N VAL A 29 -8.33 10.65 0.54
CA VAL A 29 -7.94 9.48 -0.26
C VAL A 29 -7.44 8.36 0.65
N LYS A 30 -6.59 8.69 1.62
CA LYS A 30 -6.10 7.74 2.61
C LYS A 30 -7.25 7.10 3.39
N ALA A 31 -8.18 7.89 3.91
CA ALA A 31 -9.30 7.38 4.69
C ALA A 31 -10.22 6.44 3.89
N ASP A 32 -10.56 6.82 2.64
CA ASP A 32 -11.41 5.99 1.77
C ASP A 32 -10.70 4.68 1.40
N THR A 33 -9.40 4.75 1.08
CA THR A 33 -8.63 3.57 0.68
C THR A 33 -8.37 2.62 1.85
N GLU A 34 -8.14 3.12 3.07
CA GLU A 34 -8.00 2.31 4.28
C GLU A 34 -9.24 1.44 4.54
N GLY A 35 -10.44 2.01 4.40
CA GLY A 35 -11.68 1.26 4.58
C GLY A 35 -11.84 0.11 3.58
N ARG A 36 -11.49 0.36 2.31
CA ARG A 36 -11.56 -0.66 1.25
C ARG A 36 -10.48 -1.72 1.39
N MET A 37 -9.27 -1.33 1.79
CA MET A 37 -8.19 -2.26 2.10
C MET A 37 -8.57 -3.18 3.25
N ALA A 38 -9.21 -2.65 4.29
CA ALA A 38 -9.69 -3.47 5.42
C ALA A 38 -10.66 -4.57 4.95
N PHE A 39 -11.58 -4.24 4.04
CA PHE A 39 -12.50 -5.22 3.45
C PHE A 39 -11.76 -6.32 2.66
N LEU A 40 -10.72 -5.98 1.90
CA LEU A 40 -9.90 -6.98 1.19
C LEU A 40 -9.15 -7.89 2.17
N PHE A 41 -8.61 -7.34 3.26
CA PHE A 41 -7.97 -8.14 4.31
C PHE A 41 -8.95 -9.04 5.05
N ASP A 42 -10.19 -8.61 5.27
CA ASP A 42 -11.25 -9.45 5.81
C ASP A 42 -11.54 -10.63 4.87
N GLY A 43 -11.64 -10.36 3.57
CA GLY A 43 -11.71 -11.39 2.55
C GLY A 43 -10.55 -12.37 2.64
N MET A 44 -9.30 -11.90 2.70
CA MET A 44 -8.15 -12.77 2.88
C MET A 44 -8.24 -13.61 4.15
N SER A 45 -8.61 -13.01 5.29
CA SER A 45 -8.67 -13.70 6.58
C SER A 45 -9.74 -14.81 6.59
N LEU A 46 -10.84 -14.62 5.87
CA LEU A 46 -11.90 -15.62 5.72
C LEU A 46 -11.52 -16.77 4.78
N ASN A 47 -10.64 -16.55 3.81
CA ASN A 47 -10.34 -17.52 2.75
C ASN A 47 -8.94 -18.15 2.86
N VAL A 48 -8.05 -17.60 3.70
CA VAL A 48 -6.66 -18.09 3.87
C VAL A 48 -6.64 -19.53 4.33
N GLU A 49 -7.57 -19.91 5.20
CA GLU A 49 -7.68 -21.25 5.75
C GLU A 49 -8.09 -22.25 4.68
N ASP A 50 -9.17 -21.98 3.95
CA ASP A 50 -9.64 -22.85 2.87
C ASP A 50 -8.57 -23.02 1.78
N ALA A 51 -7.87 -21.93 1.40
CA ALA A 51 -6.78 -22.00 0.43
C ALA A 51 -5.62 -22.88 0.90
N LEU A 52 -5.20 -22.72 2.16
CA LEU A 52 -4.13 -23.55 2.73
C LEU A 52 -4.59 -25.01 2.91
N PHE A 53 -5.87 -25.26 3.20
CA PHE A 53 -6.42 -26.62 3.25
C PHE A 53 -6.47 -27.29 1.87
N GLU A 54 -6.86 -26.57 0.83
CA GLU A 54 -6.81 -27.05 -0.55
C GLU A 54 -5.38 -27.45 -0.94
N GLU A 55 -4.38 -26.64 -0.59
CA GLU A 55 -2.96 -26.94 -0.84
C GLU A 55 -2.48 -28.17 -0.06
N MET A 56 -2.95 -28.35 1.18
CA MET A 56 -2.61 -29.52 2.00
C MET A 56 -3.21 -30.84 1.49
N HIS A 57 -4.32 -30.82 0.74
CA HIS A 57 -5.05 -32.04 0.33
C HIS A 57 -4.24 -32.94 -0.64
N GLY A 58 -3.10 -32.49 -1.15
CA GLY A 58 -2.16 -33.27 -1.96
C GLY A 58 -0.78 -33.49 -1.35
N MET A 59 -0.55 -33.02 -0.11
CA MET A 59 0.79 -33.05 0.50
C MET A 59 1.01 -34.33 1.32
N GLU A 60 1.92 -35.18 0.85
CA GLU A 60 2.33 -36.39 1.59
C GLU A 60 3.21 -36.02 2.80
N GLU A 61 3.98 -34.94 2.72
CA GLU A 61 4.92 -34.53 3.76
C GLU A 61 4.23 -33.95 5.01
N GLN A 62 4.64 -34.44 6.18
CA GLN A 62 4.12 -34.01 7.48
C GLN A 62 4.55 -32.58 7.83
N ASP A 63 5.76 -32.18 7.43
CA ASP A 63 6.32 -30.87 7.72
C ASP A 63 5.61 -29.74 6.96
N ALA A 64 5.27 -29.97 5.69
CA ALA A 64 4.49 -29.02 4.90
C ALA A 64 3.11 -28.76 5.53
N ARG A 65 2.44 -29.82 6.03
CA ARG A 65 1.17 -29.70 6.75
C ARG A 65 1.30 -28.94 8.07
N ALA A 66 2.40 -29.12 8.80
CA ALA A 66 2.67 -28.38 10.02
C ALA A 66 2.82 -26.87 9.74
N SER A 67 3.56 -26.49 8.69
CA SER A 67 3.72 -25.10 8.28
C SER A 67 2.39 -24.43 7.93
N HIS A 68 1.53 -25.10 7.16
CA HIS A 68 0.20 -24.58 6.79
C HIS A 68 -0.69 -24.40 8.03
N PHE A 69 -0.67 -25.35 8.96
CA PHE A 69 -1.39 -25.23 10.22
C PHE A 69 -0.89 -24.04 11.07
N ASN A 70 0.43 -23.85 11.16
CA ASN A 70 1.01 -22.72 11.90
C ASN A 70 0.58 -21.38 11.31
N ILE A 71 0.55 -21.26 9.98
CA ILE A 71 0.07 -20.06 9.29
C ILE A 71 -1.40 -19.78 9.63
N VAL A 72 -2.29 -20.78 9.51
CA VAL A 72 -3.71 -20.64 9.85
C VAL A 72 -3.86 -20.20 11.32
N ARG A 73 -3.12 -20.84 12.23
CA ARG A 73 -3.15 -20.50 13.66
C ARG A 73 -2.70 -19.06 13.91
N ALA A 74 -1.58 -18.63 13.31
CA ALA A 74 -1.05 -17.30 13.48
C ALA A 74 -2.00 -16.23 12.93
N MET A 75 -2.55 -16.43 11.72
CA MET A 75 -3.52 -15.51 11.12
C MET A 75 -4.78 -15.35 11.98
N ARG A 76 -5.27 -16.43 12.61
CA ARG A 76 -6.42 -16.39 13.52
C ARG A 76 -6.13 -15.71 14.85
N GLN A 77 -4.99 -16.02 15.48
CA GLN A 77 -4.68 -15.55 16.84
C GLN A 77 -4.05 -14.15 16.86
N GLN A 78 -3.26 -13.83 15.85
CA GLN A 78 -2.43 -12.63 15.78
C GLN A 78 -2.85 -11.73 14.59
N GLY A 79 -4.01 -12.01 13.98
CA GLY A 79 -4.59 -11.27 12.87
C GLY A 79 -4.65 -9.75 13.09
N ALA A 80 -5.02 -9.33 14.30
CA ALA A 80 -5.07 -7.91 14.65
C ALA A 80 -3.69 -7.25 14.65
N LEU A 81 -2.66 -7.95 15.17
CA LEU A 81 -1.30 -7.41 15.28
C LEU A 81 -0.69 -7.13 13.90
N PHE A 82 -0.84 -8.05 12.95
CA PHE A 82 -0.34 -7.79 11.59
C PHE A 82 -1.09 -6.63 10.93
N ARG A 83 -2.41 -6.52 11.13
CA ARG A 83 -3.20 -5.43 10.52
C ARG A 83 -2.82 -4.07 11.05
N ASP A 84 -2.56 -3.97 12.34
CA ASP A 84 -2.13 -2.72 12.95
C ASP A 84 -0.73 -2.33 12.47
N GLU A 85 0.19 -3.29 12.38
CA GLU A 85 1.53 -3.05 11.80
C GLU A 85 1.44 -2.63 10.33
N PHE A 86 0.58 -3.28 9.54
CA PHE A 86 0.34 -2.90 8.14
C PHE A 86 -0.12 -1.45 8.03
N LYS A 87 -1.08 -1.02 8.86
CA LYS A 87 -1.53 0.38 8.90
C LYS A 87 -0.41 1.34 9.26
N VAL A 88 0.45 0.99 10.22
CA VAL A 88 1.63 1.80 10.59
C VAL A 88 2.57 1.95 9.39
N LEU A 89 2.88 0.86 8.68
CA LEU A 89 3.75 0.90 7.49
C LEU A 89 3.12 1.69 6.34
N MET A 90 1.82 1.56 6.12
CA MET A 90 1.10 2.38 5.15
C MET A 90 1.11 3.86 5.54
N ASN A 91 0.99 4.19 6.83
CA ASN A 91 1.13 5.56 7.31
C ASN A 91 2.50 6.14 7.00
N VAL A 92 3.56 5.35 7.18
CA VAL A 92 4.91 5.75 6.76
C VAL A 92 4.95 6.02 5.26
N ALA A 93 4.32 5.16 4.46
CA ALA A 93 4.25 5.37 3.01
C ALA A 93 3.56 6.69 2.64
N TRP A 94 2.41 6.99 3.25
CA TRP A 94 1.69 8.25 3.05
C TRP A 94 2.49 9.49 3.48
N VAL A 95 3.18 9.42 4.62
CA VAL A 95 4.03 10.52 5.11
C VAL A 95 5.21 10.75 4.16
N ASN A 96 5.79 9.68 3.64
CA ASN A 96 6.90 9.78 2.69
C ASN A 96 6.46 10.37 1.35
N LEU A 97 5.25 10.09 0.85
CA LEU A 97 4.72 10.78 -0.33
C LEU A 97 4.73 12.31 -0.15
N LEU A 98 4.45 12.80 1.06
CA LEU A 98 4.43 14.24 1.36
C LEU A 98 5.83 14.84 1.53
N ASN A 99 6.80 14.04 1.98
CA ASN A 99 8.10 14.50 2.43
C ASN A 99 9.27 14.07 1.54
N GLN A 100 9.06 13.19 0.56
CA GLN A 100 10.13 12.55 -0.20
C GLN A 100 11.00 13.60 -0.93
N GLU A 101 12.30 13.40 -0.82
CA GLU A 101 13.25 13.90 -1.82
C GLU A 101 13.19 12.97 -3.05
N PRO A 102 13.47 13.49 -4.27
CA PRO A 102 13.46 12.68 -5.48
C PRO A 102 14.32 11.41 -5.35
N GLY A 103 13.79 10.24 -5.72
CA GLY A 103 14.55 8.98 -5.86
C GLY A 103 14.62 8.06 -4.62
N ARG A 104 13.88 8.34 -3.53
CA ARG A 104 13.86 7.47 -2.34
C ARG A 104 12.62 6.59 -2.30
N THR A 105 12.78 5.26 -2.21
CA THR A 105 11.65 4.32 -2.05
C THR A 105 10.88 4.60 -0.77
N THR A 106 9.57 4.37 -0.80
CA THR A 106 8.66 4.75 0.29
C THR A 106 8.81 3.85 1.52
N LEU A 107 9.23 2.60 1.32
CA LEU A 107 9.53 1.63 2.38
C LEU A 107 10.95 1.07 2.22
N LYS A 108 11.48 0.49 3.30
CA LYS A 108 12.77 -0.21 3.27
C LYS A 108 12.68 -1.43 2.35
N PRO A 109 13.74 -1.78 1.59
CA PRO A 109 13.76 -2.99 0.79
C PRO A 109 13.75 -4.24 1.68
N ALA A 110 13.17 -5.33 1.16
CA ALA A 110 13.29 -6.66 1.74
C ALA A 110 14.69 -7.26 1.48
N ASP A 111 14.98 -8.42 2.08
CA ASP A 111 16.17 -9.20 1.72
C ASP A 111 16.15 -9.60 0.22
N VAL A 112 17.30 -9.99 -0.33
CA VAL A 112 17.46 -10.19 -1.78
C VAL A 112 16.50 -11.22 -2.35
N GLU A 113 16.28 -12.34 -1.64
CA GLU A 113 15.43 -13.43 -2.14
C GLU A 113 13.94 -13.04 -2.12
N VAL A 114 13.50 -12.45 -1.01
CA VAL A 114 12.12 -12.01 -0.85
C VAL A 114 11.83 -10.80 -1.74
N ALA A 115 12.80 -9.89 -1.90
CA ALA A 115 12.69 -8.76 -2.82
C ALA A 115 12.43 -9.23 -4.25
N ALA A 116 13.12 -10.27 -4.73
CA ALA A 116 12.86 -10.82 -6.05
C ALA A 116 11.44 -11.38 -6.20
N MET A 117 10.93 -12.06 -5.16
CA MET A 117 9.55 -12.58 -5.14
C MET A 117 8.52 -11.44 -5.13
N ILE A 118 8.71 -10.44 -4.26
CA ILE A 118 7.87 -9.24 -4.17
C ILE A 118 7.88 -8.49 -5.50
N SER A 119 9.04 -8.24 -6.10
CA SER A 119 9.14 -7.55 -7.39
C SER A 119 8.38 -8.29 -8.48
N LYS A 120 8.48 -9.61 -8.55
CA LYS A 120 7.74 -10.40 -9.55
C LYS A 120 6.21 -10.25 -9.38
N LEU A 121 5.72 -10.33 -8.14
CA LEU A 121 4.29 -10.18 -7.85
C LEU A 121 3.83 -8.74 -8.10
N ALA A 122 4.58 -7.75 -7.61
CA ALA A 122 4.30 -6.33 -7.81
C ALA A 122 4.25 -5.96 -9.30
N ILE A 123 5.22 -6.39 -10.11
CA ILE A 123 5.22 -6.14 -11.57
C ILE A 123 3.96 -6.73 -12.21
N LYS A 124 3.58 -7.96 -11.85
CA LYS A 124 2.35 -8.60 -12.35
C LYS A 124 1.11 -7.78 -11.98
N THR A 125 1.00 -7.32 -10.73
CA THR A 125 -0.12 -6.49 -10.26
C THR A 125 -0.15 -5.14 -10.96
N GLU A 126 1.00 -4.47 -11.10
CA GLU A 126 1.13 -3.19 -11.80
C GLU A 126 0.71 -3.31 -13.25
N LEU A 127 1.16 -4.36 -13.96
CA LEU A 127 0.74 -4.58 -15.35
C LEU A 127 -0.78 -4.78 -15.46
N ARG A 128 -1.40 -5.46 -14.49
CA ARG A 128 -2.86 -5.68 -14.46
C ARG A 128 -3.64 -4.39 -14.23
N HIS A 129 -3.13 -3.50 -13.39
CA HIS A 129 -3.80 -2.26 -13.00
C HIS A 129 -3.10 -1.00 -13.55
N LYS A 130 -2.33 -1.16 -14.63
CA LYS A 130 -1.39 -0.17 -15.15
C LYS A 130 -2.01 1.21 -15.29
N MET A 131 -3.17 1.30 -15.95
CA MET A 131 -3.85 2.57 -16.16
C MET A 131 -4.21 3.29 -14.86
N LEU A 132 -4.70 2.56 -13.86
CA LEU A 132 -5.09 3.15 -12.57
C LEU A 132 -3.86 3.61 -11.78
N SER A 133 -2.76 2.86 -11.86
CA SER A 133 -1.49 3.19 -11.20
C SER A 133 -0.82 4.42 -11.83
N GLU A 134 -0.71 4.46 -13.16
CA GLU A 134 -0.17 5.61 -13.89
C GLU A 134 -1.01 6.88 -13.67
N GLU A 135 -2.33 6.74 -13.58
CA GLU A 135 -3.25 7.83 -13.24
C GLU A 135 -2.98 8.37 -11.83
N LEU A 136 -2.82 7.49 -10.84
CA LEU A 136 -2.50 7.89 -9.46
C LEU A 136 -1.17 8.62 -9.38
N CYS A 137 -0.12 8.12 -10.04
CA CYS A 137 1.17 8.81 -10.12
C CYS A 137 1.00 10.23 -10.66
N ARG A 138 0.27 10.39 -11.77
CA ARG A 138 0.04 11.72 -12.37
C ARG A 138 -0.76 12.64 -11.45
N ARG A 139 -1.82 12.14 -10.83
CA ARG A 139 -2.69 12.93 -9.94
C ARG A 139 -1.97 13.34 -8.67
N PHE A 140 -1.23 12.42 -8.04
CA PHE A 140 -0.39 12.77 -6.91
C PHE A 140 0.66 13.80 -7.33
N SER A 141 1.31 13.62 -8.48
CA SER A 141 2.32 14.57 -8.97
C SER A 141 1.76 15.99 -9.15
N ALA A 142 0.57 16.09 -9.75
CA ALA A 142 -0.14 17.35 -9.90
C ALA A 142 -0.51 17.97 -8.53
N LEU A 143 -0.95 17.15 -7.58
CA LEU A 143 -1.37 17.59 -6.25
C LEU A 143 -0.20 18.11 -5.40
N ILE A 144 0.95 17.45 -5.46
CA ILE A 144 2.14 17.80 -4.66
C ILE A 144 3.14 18.70 -5.38
N GLY A 145 2.94 18.94 -6.68
CA GLY A 145 3.77 19.83 -7.50
C GLY A 145 5.17 19.28 -7.80
N ARG A 146 5.35 17.96 -7.82
CA ARG A 146 6.61 17.28 -8.20
C ARG A 146 6.31 15.90 -8.78
N ASP A 147 7.23 15.34 -9.55
CA ASP A 147 7.06 14.00 -10.11
C ASP A 147 7.00 12.93 -9.01
N VAL A 148 6.03 12.03 -9.15
CA VAL A 148 5.78 10.88 -8.28
C VAL A 148 5.86 9.62 -9.14
N ASP A 149 6.98 8.91 -9.02
CA ASP A 149 7.18 7.62 -9.69
C ASP A 149 6.58 6.45 -8.88
N GLU A 150 6.49 6.62 -7.56
CA GLU A 150 6.00 5.61 -6.63
C GLU A 150 5.07 6.27 -5.60
N HIS A 151 3.91 5.67 -5.35
CA HIS A 151 2.91 6.17 -4.41
C HIS A 151 2.56 5.12 -3.35
N PRO A 152 1.90 5.51 -2.25
CA PRO A 152 1.61 4.60 -1.14
C PRO A 152 0.80 3.35 -1.55
N LEU A 153 -0.05 3.49 -2.55
CA LEU A 153 -0.91 2.40 -3.07
C LEU A 153 -0.27 1.61 -4.22
N SER A 154 0.98 1.89 -4.60
CA SER A 154 1.70 1.06 -5.57
C SER A 154 1.79 -0.38 -5.06
N ALA A 155 1.81 -1.34 -5.98
CA ALA A 155 1.89 -2.74 -5.62
C ALA A 155 3.15 -3.05 -4.80
N LEU A 156 4.29 -2.43 -5.14
CA LEU A 156 5.54 -2.61 -4.41
C LEU A 156 5.40 -2.22 -2.93
N ASN A 157 4.86 -1.02 -2.65
CA ASN A 157 4.64 -0.58 -1.27
C ASN A 157 3.65 -1.46 -0.52
N LEU A 158 2.57 -1.91 -1.17
CA LEU A 158 1.60 -2.79 -0.53
C LEU A 158 2.20 -4.16 -0.18
N PHE A 159 2.98 -4.76 -1.08
CA PHE A 159 3.68 -6.02 -0.81
C PHE A 159 4.76 -5.89 0.27
N LEU A 160 5.54 -4.80 0.26
CA LEU A 160 6.55 -4.54 1.31
C LEU A 160 5.89 -4.32 2.68
N ALA A 161 4.83 -3.51 2.73
CA ALA A 161 4.06 -3.30 3.95
C ALA A 161 3.49 -4.62 4.47
N PHE A 162 2.95 -5.46 3.58
CA PHE A 162 2.47 -6.79 3.94
C PHE A 162 3.60 -7.67 4.50
N TRP A 163 4.72 -7.79 3.78
CA TRP A 163 5.86 -8.61 4.19
C TRP A 163 6.42 -8.26 5.58
N PHE A 164 6.56 -6.96 5.87
CA PHE A 164 7.03 -6.52 7.18
C PHE A 164 5.94 -6.62 8.25
N SER A 165 4.67 -6.52 7.89
CA SER A 165 3.58 -6.73 8.85
C SER A 165 3.47 -8.18 9.32
N VAL A 166 3.72 -9.15 8.44
CA VAL A 166 3.68 -10.57 8.80
C VAL A 166 4.87 -11.01 9.66
N ASP A 167 5.89 -10.16 9.84
CA ASP A 167 6.95 -10.36 10.85
C ASP A 167 6.40 -10.37 12.28
N LYS A 168 5.21 -9.77 12.49
CA LYS A 168 4.49 -9.82 13.78
C LYS A 168 3.77 -11.13 14.01
N LEU A 169 3.57 -11.92 12.95
CA LEU A 169 3.08 -13.27 13.05
C LEU A 169 4.28 -14.12 13.41
N THR A 170 4.26 -14.83 14.54
CA THR A 170 5.37 -15.65 15.03
C THR A 170 5.59 -16.88 14.14
N LEU A 171 5.97 -16.65 12.89
CA LEU A 171 6.14 -17.58 11.78
C LEU A 171 7.61 -17.59 11.37
N THR A 172 8.05 -18.70 10.82
CA THR A 172 9.35 -18.81 10.15
C THR A 172 9.35 -18.03 8.83
N ASP A 173 10.53 -17.72 8.29
CA ASP A 173 10.63 -17.01 7.01
C ASP A 173 9.99 -17.79 5.85
N ASP A 174 10.10 -19.12 5.85
CA ASP A 174 9.46 -19.98 4.85
C ASP A 174 7.93 -19.92 4.94
N GLU A 175 7.37 -19.98 6.16
CA GLU A 175 5.93 -19.83 6.38
C GLU A 175 5.43 -18.44 5.95
N ARG A 176 6.21 -17.39 6.22
CA ARG A 176 5.89 -16.03 5.77
C ARG A 176 5.92 -15.91 4.25
N ARG A 177 6.85 -16.57 3.57
CA ARG A 177 6.93 -16.58 2.10
C ARG A 177 5.67 -17.20 1.48
N LEU A 178 5.06 -18.20 2.12
CA LEU A 178 3.79 -18.79 1.68
C LEU A 178 2.60 -17.82 1.76
N LEU A 179 2.69 -16.77 2.58
CA LEU A 179 1.63 -15.76 2.67
C LEU A 179 1.64 -14.77 1.51
N LEU A 180 2.76 -14.59 0.79
CA LEU A 180 2.87 -13.63 -0.32
C LEU A 180 1.95 -13.98 -1.51
N PRO A 181 1.88 -15.22 -2.02
CA PRO A 181 0.93 -15.61 -3.06
C PRO A 181 -0.53 -15.49 -2.61
N LEU A 182 -0.82 -15.73 -1.33
CA LEU A 182 -2.18 -15.59 -0.78
C LEU A 182 -2.59 -14.12 -0.72
N PHE A 183 -1.67 -13.24 -0.32
CA PHE A 183 -1.90 -11.79 -0.39
C PHE A 183 -2.10 -11.31 -1.83
N ASP A 184 -1.32 -11.82 -2.80
CA ASP A 184 -1.55 -11.53 -4.22
C ASP A 184 -2.97 -11.94 -4.64
N ARG A 185 -3.34 -13.20 -4.39
CA ARG A 185 -4.64 -13.77 -4.80
C ARG A 185 -5.85 -13.09 -4.15
N PHE A 186 -5.78 -12.78 -2.86
CA PHE A 186 -6.95 -12.30 -2.12
C PHE A 186 -7.05 -10.79 -1.99
N VAL A 187 -5.92 -10.07 -2.05
CA VAL A 187 -5.88 -8.62 -1.90
C VAL A 187 -5.47 -7.96 -3.21
N MET A 188 -4.29 -8.28 -3.74
CA MET A 188 -3.72 -7.53 -4.86
C MET A 188 -4.43 -7.80 -6.19
N ASP A 189 -4.95 -9.00 -6.41
CA ASP A 189 -5.82 -9.34 -7.55
C ASP A 189 -7.13 -8.56 -7.53
N ARG A 190 -7.53 -8.05 -6.36
CA ARG A 190 -8.79 -7.33 -6.13
C ARG A 190 -8.57 -5.87 -5.76
N ILE A 191 -7.36 -5.33 -5.97
CA ILE A 191 -7.00 -3.96 -5.59
C ILE A 191 -7.61 -2.90 -6.53
N GLY A 192 -8.00 -3.28 -7.75
CA GLY A 192 -8.52 -2.36 -8.77
C GLY A 192 -9.58 -1.35 -8.26
N PRO A 193 -10.65 -1.79 -7.58
CA PRO A 193 -11.64 -0.89 -6.97
C PRO A 193 -11.07 0.09 -5.93
N VAL A 194 -10.02 -0.28 -5.21
CA VAL A 194 -9.32 0.61 -4.26
C VAL A 194 -8.59 1.71 -5.03
N LEU A 195 -7.86 1.34 -6.09
CA LEU A 195 -7.14 2.30 -6.93
C LEU A 195 -8.09 3.22 -7.69
N ALA A 196 -9.22 2.70 -8.17
CA ALA A 196 -10.25 3.49 -8.84
C ALA A 196 -10.89 4.53 -7.91
N ALA A 197 -11.19 4.15 -6.67
CA ALA A 197 -11.72 5.07 -5.68
C ALA A 197 -10.69 6.14 -5.28
N ALA A 198 -9.43 5.74 -5.10
CA ALA A 198 -8.33 6.68 -4.86
C ALA A 198 -8.20 7.71 -5.98
N ASN A 199 -8.30 7.28 -7.24
CA ASN A 199 -8.32 8.19 -8.38
C ASN A 199 -9.51 9.15 -8.30
N ALA A 200 -10.73 8.65 -8.11
CA ALA A 200 -11.93 9.49 -8.03
C ALA A 200 -11.86 10.54 -6.91
N SER A 201 -11.30 10.21 -5.76
CA SER A 201 -11.10 11.15 -4.64
C SER A 201 -10.01 12.21 -4.91
N LEU A 202 -9.16 11.98 -5.92
CA LEU A 202 -8.15 12.94 -6.37
C LEU A 202 -8.63 13.81 -7.54
N ASP A 203 -9.87 13.65 -8.03
CA ASP A 203 -10.37 14.54 -9.08
C ASP A 203 -10.37 15.99 -8.59
N PRO A 204 -9.89 16.94 -9.43
CA PRO A 204 -10.03 18.34 -9.11
C PRO A 204 -11.54 18.64 -9.04
N ALA A 205 -12.00 19.11 -7.89
CA ALA A 205 -13.25 19.87 -7.86
C ALA A 205 -13.07 21.04 -8.85
N GLU A 206 -13.82 20.98 -9.96
CA GLU A 206 -13.92 22.06 -10.95
C GLU A 206 -14.28 23.40 -10.30
#